data_AF-F8PU88-F1
#
_entry.id   AF-F8PU88-F1
#
_cell.length_a   1.000
_cell.length_b   1.000
_cell.length_c   1.000
_cell.angle_alpha   90.00
_cell.angle_beta   90.00
_cell.angle_gamma   90.00
#
_symmetry.space_group_name_H-M   'P 1'
#
loop_
_entity.id
_entity.type
_entity.pdbx_description
1 polymer ?
#
loop_
_entity_poly.entity_id
_entity_poly.type
_entity_poly.pdbx_seq_one_letter_code
_entity_poly.pdbx_strand_id
1 'polypeptide(L)'
;MVACAYQAVKRLRTNLALARLLDEHSSLEYAGTKVVVIVGNVTIIVSMVCDFIATAAMWYFLDAKGVTKTRGTIMSIRLLVLNRGLLLLAAQITFLVLWLVGETHWYWLPFHMNIPNIYTNTMLLLFVSKSHSSLSNVLLMSIVSDVRLNERSSIRAKEKAKEMLSLQLTSGGQQLQFNIAWINLELSAYSSSSFSIAVALMSKAKHEKVFPPLESDPQLFTLLLQKLGASSALHFEDVLSLDDPDLLALIQGHIVAFVLISSSKEGHDDTLQLEESQRIASMSEADKITGEGVMWVKQTIHNACGFYALLHAVCNIPSARSHIAPGSVLDAVLNARSVEERKKILETSKALDDAYIPIALQGQTAVSEDWVWEPPFHYVCFVDVHGRVWELNGARMGPVDRGGGREVVDVVRECIKEKGGTHSLLALVETVA
;
A
#
# COMPACT_ATOMS: atom_id res chain seq x y z
N MET A 1 -7.03 4.32 -22.41
CA MET A 1 -8.16 5.28 -22.41
C MET A 1 -9.23 4.95 -23.46
N VAL A 2 -8.89 4.79 -24.74
CA VAL A 2 -9.89 4.54 -25.83
C VAL A 2 -10.67 3.23 -25.66
N ALA A 3 -10.05 2.16 -25.17
CA ALA A 3 -10.74 0.89 -24.89
C ALA A 3 -11.74 0.95 -23.73
N CYS A 4 -11.43 1.73 -22.67
CA CYS A 4 -12.36 1.96 -21.55
C CYS A 4 -13.53 2.85 -21.96
N ALA A 5 -13.29 3.89 -22.78
CA ALA A 5 -14.36 4.74 -23.33
C ALA A 5 -15.28 3.94 -24.25
N TYR A 6 -14.73 3.04 -25.09
CA TYR A 6 -15.50 2.15 -25.95
C TYR A 6 -16.36 1.15 -25.15
N GLN A 7 -15.81 0.55 -24.09
CA GLN A 7 -16.58 -0.33 -23.20
C GLN A 7 -17.65 0.43 -22.39
N ALA A 8 -17.39 1.67 -21.97
CA ALA A 8 -18.35 2.49 -21.24
C ALA A 8 -19.53 2.92 -22.13
N VAL A 9 -19.27 3.34 -23.37
CA VAL A 9 -20.31 3.68 -24.36
C VAL A 9 -21.11 2.44 -24.79
N LYS A 10 -20.45 1.28 -24.90
CA LYS A 10 -21.12 0.00 -25.17
C LYS A 10 -22.02 -0.42 -24.01
N ARG A 11 -21.57 -0.28 -22.75
CA ARG A 11 -22.36 -0.52 -21.53
C ARG A 11 -23.58 0.40 -21.41
N LEU A 12 -23.44 1.69 -21.77
CA LEU A 12 -24.55 2.64 -21.75
C LEU A 12 -25.63 2.27 -22.80
N ARG A 13 -25.20 1.87 -24.01
CA ARG A 13 -26.13 1.47 -25.09
C ARG A 13 -26.82 0.14 -24.83
N THR A 14 -26.12 -0.87 -24.30
CA THR A 14 -26.74 -2.17 -23.98
C THR A 14 -27.71 -2.06 -22.82
N ASN A 15 -27.41 -1.26 -21.79
CA ASN A 15 -28.30 -1.07 -20.66
C ASN A 15 -29.53 -0.21 -21.02
N LEU A 16 -29.39 0.77 -21.92
CA LEU A 16 -30.52 1.58 -22.40
C LEU A 16 -31.41 0.79 -23.38
N ALA A 17 -30.83 -0.09 -24.20
CA ALA A 17 -31.58 -1.01 -25.05
C ALA A 17 -32.35 -2.05 -24.23
N LEU A 18 -31.74 -2.59 -23.17
CA LEU A 18 -32.39 -3.49 -22.22
C LEU A 18 -33.50 -2.76 -21.44
N ALA A 19 -33.28 -1.50 -21.04
CA ALA A 19 -34.29 -0.67 -20.37
C ALA A 19 -35.49 -0.35 -21.27
N ARG A 20 -35.29 -0.11 -22.58
CA ARG A 20 -36.41 0.07 -23.53
C ARG A 20 -37.14 -1.23 -23.83
N LEU A 21 -36.43 -2.36 -23.90
CA LEU A 21 -37.03 -3.69 -24.07
C LEU A 21 -37.84 -4.14 -22.84
N LEU A 22 -37.50 -3.65 -21.64
CA LEU A 22 -38.24 -3.89 -20.39
C LEU A 22 -39.56 -3.09 -20.29
N ASP A 23 -39.76 -2.08 -21.14
CA ASP A 23 -40.92 -1.19 -21.12
C ASP A 23 -42.04 -1.67 -22.07
N GLU A 24 -41.71 -2.41 -23.13
CA GLU A 24 -42.67 -2.80 -24.19
C GLU A 24 -43.23 -4.23 -24.07
N HIS A 25 -42.60 -5.13 -23.29
CA HIS A 25 -43.08 -6.50 -23.08
C HIS A 25 -42.92 -6.93 -21.60
N SER A 26 -43.83 -7.76 -21.09
CA SER A 26 -43.61 -8.43 -19.80
C SER A 26 -42.42 -9.38 -19.95
N SER A 27 -41.24 -8.92 -19.52
CA SER A 27 -39.94 -9.47 -19.87
C SER A 27 -39.73 -10.95 -19.51
N LEU A 28 -40.53 -11.47 -18.59
CA LEU A 28 -40.50 -12.86 -18.14
C LEU A 28 -41.03 -13.85 -19.18
N GLU A 29 -42.03 -13.47 -19.99
CA GLU A 29 -42.54 -14.35 -21.06
C GLU A 29 -41.55 -14.46 -22.22
N TYR A 30 -40.83 -13.38 -22.53
CA TYR A 30 -39.79 -13.37 -23.56
C TYR A 30 -38.55 -14.18 -23.16
N ALA A 31 -38.15 -14.09 -21.88
CA ALA A 31 -37.04 -14.87 -21.31
C ALA A 31 -37.29 -16.39 -21.35
N GLY A 32 -38.56 -16.82 -21.21
CA GLY A 32 -38.97 -18.22 -21.31
C GLY A 32 -39.14 -18.76 -22.74
N THR A 33 -38.88 -17.96 -23.77
CA THR A 33 -38.97 -18.44 -25.16
C THR A 33 -37.84 -19.43 -25.47
N LYS A 34 -38.16 -20.49 -26.23
CA LYS A 34 -37.17 -21.55 -26.57
C LYS A 34 -35.88 -20.99 -27.17
N VAL A 35 -35.98 -19.91 -27.95
CA VAL A 35 -34.82 -19.26 -28.58
C VAL A 35 -33.92 -18.61 -27.53
N VAL A 36 -34.48 -17.87 -26.58
CA VAL A 36 -33.71 -17.17 -25.55
C VAL A 36 -33.09 -18.16 -24.57
N VAL A 37 -33.80 -19.23 -24.21
CA VAL A 37 -33.26 -20.31 -23.36
C VAL A 37 -32.08 -21.01 -24.03
N ILE A 38 -32.20 -21.39 -25.32
CA ILE A 38 -31.10 -22.04 -26.06
C ILE A 38 -29.89 -21.12 -26.17
N VAL A 39 -30.09 -19.85 -26.55
CA VAL A 39 -29.00 -18.87 -26.70
C VAL A 39 -28.35 -18.54 -25.35
N GLY A 40 -29.15 -18.43 -24.28
CA GLY A 40 -28.67 -18.22 -22.91
C GLY A 40 -27.79 -19.37 -22.44
N ASN A 41 -28.26 -20.61 -22.59
CA ASN A 41 -27.51 -21.81 -22.21
C ASN A 41 -26.18 -21.92 -22.98
N VAL A 42 -26.18 -21.67 -24.29
CA VAL A 42 -24.95 -21.67 -25.11
C VAL A 42 -23.98 -20.59 -24.63
N THR A 43 -24.48 -19.39 -24.33
CA THR A 43 -23.65 -18.27 -23.86
C THR A 43 -22.98 -18.57 -22.52
N ILE A 44 -23.72 -19.21 -21.60
CA ILE A 44 -23.19 -19.59 -20.28
C ILE A 44 -22.11 -20.65 -20.42
N ILE A 45 -22.36 -21.70 -21.22
CA ILE A 45 -21.39 -22.78 -21.44
C ILE A 45 -20.11 -22.24 -22.09
N VAL A 46 -20.22 -21.40 -23.12
CA VAL A 46 -19.06 -20.79 -23.78
C VAL A 46 -18.29 -19.90 -22.80
N SER A 47 -18.97 -19.14 -21.95
CA SER A 47 -18.33 -18.29 -20.94
C SER A 47 -17.53 -19.10 -19.91
N MET A 48 -18.10 -20.22 -19.42
CA MET A 48 -17.41 -21.13 -18.49
C MET A 48 -16.14 -21.74 -19.08
N VAL A 49 -16.22 -22.16 -20.35
CA VAL A 49 -15.07 -22.72 -21.07
C VAL A 49 -13.98 -21.68 -21.26
N CYS A 50 -14.35 -20.44 -21.65
CA CYS A 50 -13.40 -19.35 -21.81
C CYS A 50 -12.68 -19.01 -20.50
N ASP A 51 -13.38 -18.96 -19.36
CA ASP A 51 -12.76 -18.66 -18.07
C ASP A 51 -11.83 -19.77 -17.59
N PHE A 52 -12.17 -21.03 -17.86
CA PHE A 52 -11.28 -22.17 -17.59
C PHE A 52 -10.00 -22.07 -18.42
N ILE A 53 -10.12 -21.84 -19.73
CA ILE A 53 -8.97 -21.68 -20.64
C ILE A 53 -8.10 -20.49 -20.22
N ALA A 54 -8.71 -19.34 -19.89
CA ALA A 54 -7.98 -18.16 -19.46
C ALA A 54 -7.20 -18.39 -18.15
N THR A 55 -7.82 -19.09 -17.20
CA THR A 55 -7.17 -19.44 -15.92
C THR A 55 -6.02 -20.41 -16.13
N ALA A 56 -6.21 -21.45 -16.95
CA ALA A 56 -5.17 -22.41 -17.29
C ALA A 56 -4.00 -21.76 -18.06
N ALA A 57 -4.30 -20.88 -19.01
CA ALA A 57 -3.30 -20.14 -19.77
C ALA A 57 -2.48 -19.21 -18.87
N MET A 58 -3.12 -18.44 -17.99
CA MET A 58 -2.42 -17.58 -17.02
C MET A 58 -1.54 -18.41 -16.07
N TRP A 59 -2.02 -19.57 -15.62
CA TRP A 59 -1.24 -20.49 -14.80
C TRP A 59 0.00 -21.01 -15.54
N TYR A 60 -0.16 -21.46 -16.79
CA TYR A 60 0.94 -21.95 -17.62
C TYR A 60 1.99 -20.87 -17.91
N PHE A 61 1.57 -19.64 -18.23
CA PHE A 61 2.49 -18.52 -18.47
C PHE A 61 3.26 -18.08 -17.21
N LEU A 62 2.75 -18.37 -16.01
CA LEU A 62 3.46 -18.16 -14.74
C LEU A 62 4.50 -19.24 -14.43
N ASP A 63 4.56 -20.32 -15.21
CA ASP A 63 5.55 -21.41 -15.07
C ASP A 63 6.59 -21.38 -16.21
N ALA A 64 6.20 -20.87 -17.38
CA ALA A 64 7.00 -20.93 -18.62
C ALA A 64 8.17 -19.92 -18.73
N LYS A 65 8.57 -19.23 -17.66
CA LYS A 65 9.77 -18.37 -17.67
C LYS A 65 10.61 -18.62 -16.44
N GLY A 66 11.85 -19.07 -16.66
CA GLY A 66 12.86 -19.37 -15.64
C GLY A 66 13.28 -18.17 -14.80
N VAL A 67 12.37 -17.67 -13.97
CA VAL A 67 12.63 -16.67 -12.93
C VAL A 67 12.92 -17.45 -11.65
N THR A 68 14.19 -17.78 -11.44
CA THR A 68 14.67 -18.59 -10.31
C THR A 68 14.75 -17.81 -8.98
N LYS A 69 14.36 -16.52 -8.95
CA LYS A 69 14.64 -15.61 -7.82
C LYS A 69 13.45 -14.97 -7.08
N THR A 70 12.19 -15.29 -7.40
CA THR A 70 11.03 -14.63 -6.75
C THR A 70 9.92 -15.61 -6.39
N ARG A 71 10.24 -16.64 -5.58
CA ARG A 71 9.27 -17.70 -5.23
C ARG A 71 8.04 -17.19 -4.45
N GLY A 72 8.19 -16.20 -3.57
CA GLY A 72 7.09 -15.69 -2.73
C GLY A 72 6.00 -14.96 -3.52
N THR A 73 6.37 -13.94 -4.28
CA THR A 73 5.42 -13.13 -5.07
C THR A 73 4.74 -13.95 -6.17
N ILE A 74 5.48 -14.87 -6.81
CA ILE A 74 4.91 -15.77 -7.82
C ILE A 74 3.89 -16.71 -7.17
N MET A 75 4.13 -17.19 -5.94
CA MET A 75 3.17 -18.03 -5.20
C MET A 75 1.89 -17.26 -4.86
N SER A 76 2.01 -16.01 -4.40
CA SER A 76 0.84 -15.15 -4.11
C SER A 76 0.03 -14.83 -5.36
N ILE A 77 0.68 -14.55 -6.49
CA ILE A 77 0.01 -14.33 -7.78
C ILE A 77 -0.66 -15.63 -8.27
N ARG A 78 -0.03 -16.80 -8.09
CA ARG A 78 -0.63 -18.10 -8.42
C ARG A 78 -1.90 -18.36 -7.61
N LEU A 79 -1.86 -18.13 -6.30
CA LEU A 79 -3.02 -18.25 -5.42
C LEU A 79 -4.13 -17.27 -5.81
N LEU A 80 -3.78 -16.04 -6.19
CA LEU A 80 -4.75 -15.04 -6.65
C LEU A 80 -5.41 -15.44 -7.99
N VAL A 81 -4.63 -15.94 -8.96
CA VAL A 81 -5.15 -16.43 -10.24
C VAL A 81 -6.08 -17.63 -10.03
N LEU A 82 -5.71 -18.57 -9.15
CA LEU A 82 -6.53 -19.75 -8.82
C LEU A 82 -7.82 -19.35 -8.11
N ASN A 83 -7.74 -18.54 -7.06
CA ASN A 83 -8.91 -18.09 -6.30
C ASN A 83 -9.87 -17.26 -7.17
N ARG A 84 -9.34 -16.43 -8.08
CA ARG A 84 -10.14 -15.74 -9.09
C ARG A 84 -10.89 -16.73 -9.99
N GLY A 85 -10.18 -17.71 -10.54
CA GLY A 85 -10.77 -18.72 -11.43
C GLY A 85 -11.88 -19.51 -10.73
N LEU A 86 -11.64 -19.93 -9.50
CA LEU A 86 -12.63 -20.64 -8.67
C LEU A 86 -13.84 -19.77 -8.34
N LEU A 87 -13.65 -18.49 -8.01
CA LEU A 87 -14.74 -17.56 -7.70
C LEU A 87 -15.63 -17.30 -8.93
N LEU A 88 -15.02 -17.08 -10.10
CA LEU A 88 -15.77 -16.87 -11.35
C LEU A 88 -16.54 -18.12 -11.76
N LEU A 89 -15.91 -19.30 -11.65
CA LEU A 89 -16.55 -20.58 -11.93
C LEU A 89 -17.73 -20.82 -10.97
N ALA A 90 -17.56 -20.57 -9.66
CA ALA A 90 -18.62 -20.71 -8.67
C ALA A 90 -19.80 -19.76 -8.96
N ALA A 91 -19.52 -18.50 -9.32
CA ALA A 91 -20.55 -17.53 -9.68
C ALA A 91 -21.32 -17.93 -10.95
N GLN A 92 -20.62 -18.46 -11.97
CA GLN A 92 -21.24 -18.92 -13.21
C GLN A 92 -22.04 -20.22 -13.03
N ILE A 93 -21.55 -21.17 -12.22
CA ILE A 93 -22.30 -22.38 -11.86
C ILE A 93 -23.55 -22.00 -11.07
N THR A 94 -23.45 -21.09 -10.10
CA THR A 94 -24.60 -20.62 -9.32
C THR A 94 -25.62 -19.94 -10.22
N PHE A 95 -25.16 -19.09 -11.15
CA PHE A 95 -26.02 -18.49 -12.17
C PHE A 95 -26.73 -19.55 -13.02
N LEU A 96 -26.00 -20.54 -13.52
CA LEU A 96 -26.56 -21.63 -14.34
C LEU A 96 -27.59 -22.47 -13.57
N VAL A 97 -27.30 -22.83 -12.32
CA VAL A 97 -28.22 -23.61 -11.48
C VAL A 97 -29.51 -22.83 -11.22
N LEU A 98 -29.40 -21.55 -10.86
CA LEU A 98 -30.56 -20.71 -10.60
C LEU A 98 -31.36 -20.42 -11.89
N TRP A 99 -30.67 -20.31 -13.01
CA TRP A 99 -31.29 -20.20 -14.33
C TRP A 99 -32.09 -21.46 -14.66
N LEU A 100 -31.53 -22.66 -14.47
CA LEU A 100 -32.21 -23.94 -14.75
C LEU A 100 -33.35 -24.28 -13.78
N VAL A 101 -33.27 -23.86 -12.52
CA VAL A 101 -34.30 -24.15 -11.50
C VAL A 101 -35.53 -23.24 -11.63
N GLY A 102 -35.37 -22.03 -12.19
CA GLY A 102 -36.46 -21.06 -12.27
C GLY A 102 -36.21 -19.98 -13.32
N GLU A 103 -36.27 -20.35 -14.60
CA GLU A 103 -36.07 -19.45 -15.75
C GLU A 103 -37.02 -18.22 -15.70
N THR A 104 -38.26 -18.44 -15.25
CA THR A 104 -39.32 -17.43 -15.14
C THR A 104 -39.29 -16.63 -13.83
N HIS A 105 -38.29 -16.86 -12.97
CA HIS A 105 -38.17 -16.22 -11.66
C HIS A 105 -36.86 -15.42 -11.57
N TRP A 106 -36.88 -14.27 -10.89
CA TRP A 106 -35.74 -13.33 -10.86
C TRP A 106 -34.54 -13.77 -9.99
N TYR A 107 -34.49 -15.01 -9.50
CA TYR A 107 -33.44 -15.48 -8.58
C TYR A 107 -32.04 -15.48 -9.19
N TRP A 108 -31.94 -15.62 -10.51
CA TRP A 108 -30.66 -15.64 -11.24
C TRP A 108 -30.12 -14.23 -11.56
N LEU A 109 -30.96 -13.20 -11.57
CA LEU A 109 -30.61 -11.85 -12.01
C LEU A 109 -29.49 -11.21 -11.16
N PRO A 110 -29.49 -11.31 -9.82
CA PRO A 110 -28.42 -10.75 -9.00
C PRO A 110 -27.05 -11.33 -9.38
N PHE A 111 -26.96 -12.61 -9.72
CA PHE A 111 -25.70 -13.24 -10.10
C PHE A 111 -25.25 -12.79 -11.50
N HIS A 112 -26.16 -12.76 -12.47
CA HIS A 112 -25.88 -12.26 -13.82
C HIS A 112 -25.34 -10.82 -13.84
N MET A 113 -25.97 -9.93 -13.06
CA MET A 113 -25.57 -8.52 -12.98
C MET A 113 -24.21 -8.30 -12.28
N ASN A 114 -23.78 -9.25 -11.44
CA ASN A 114 -22.53 -9.15 -10.70
C ASN A 114 -21.31 -9.79 -11.40
N ILE A 115 -21.51 -10.72 -12.34
CA ILE A 115 -20.41 -11.39 -13.08
C ILE A 115 -19.42 -10.38 -13.73
N PRO A 116 -19.86 -9.33 -14.46
CA PRO A 116 -18.94 -8.36 -15.06
C PRO A 116 -18.11 -7.56 -14.05
N ASN A 117 -18.67 -7.34 -12.85
CA ASN A 117 -18.01 -6.62 -11.75
C ASN A 117 -16.97 -7.50 -11.09
N ILE A 118 -17.28 -8.77 -10.84
CA ILE A 118 -16.30 -9.78 -10.36
C ILE A 118 -15.14 -9.85 -11.36
N TYR A 119 -15.43 -9.85 -12.67
CA TYR A 119 -14.40 -9.87 -13.70
C TYR A 119 -13.48 -8.64 -13.66
N THR A 120 -14.06 -7.45 -13.56
CA THR A 120 -13.29 -6.18 -13.56
C THR A 120 -12.47 -6.03 -12.28
N ASN A 121 -13.05 -6.33 -11.11
CA ASN A 121 -12.39 -6.18 -9.82
C ASN A 121 -11.25 -7.19 -9.63
N THR A 122 -11.47 -8.45 -10.00
CA THR A 122 -10.42 -9.48 -9.92
C THR A 122 -9.27 -9.24 -10.92
N MET A 123 -9.57 -8.65 -12.09
CA MET A 123 -8.54 -8.22 -13.04
C MET A 123 -7.75 -7.01 -12.53
N LEU A 124 -8.43 -6.01 -11.94
CA LEU A 124 -7.74 -4.86 -11.33
C LEU A 124 -6.80 -5.31 -10.20
N LEU A 125 -7.26 -6.25 -9.37
CA LEU A 125 -6.45 -6.87 -8.31
C LEU A 125 -5.17 -7.52 -8.83
N LEU A 126 -5.24 -8.23 -9.97
CA LEU A 126 -4.06 -8.82 -10.60
C LEU A 126 -3.07 -7.75 -11.08
N PHE A 127 -3.55 -6.62 -11.60
CA PHE A 127 -2.68 -5.50 -11.99
C PHE A 127 -2.05 -4.80 -10.77
N VAL A 128 -2.80 -4.59 -9.70
CA VAL A 128 -2.32 -3.94 -8.48
C VAL A 128 -1.34 -4.84 -7.71
N SER A 129 -1.60 -6.14 -7.64
CA SER A 129 -0.70 -7.12 -7.01
C SER A 129 0.67 -7.21 -7.71
N LYS A 130 0.75 -6.82 -8.98
CA LYS A 130 2.02 -6.70 -9.72
C LYS A 130 2.77 -5.41 -9.38
N SER A 131 2.09 -4.41 -8.81
CA SER A 131 2.62 -3.08 -8.51
C SER A 131 2.94 -2.86 -7.03
N HIS A 132 2.17 -3.40 -6.08
CA HIS A 132 2.38 -3.21 -4.64
C HIS A 132 1.81 -4.38 -3.80
N SER A 133 2.59 -4.95 -2.88
CA SER A 133 2.23 -6.08 -2.02
C SER A 133 1.24 -5.72 -0.89
N SER A 134 1.35 -4.51 -0.33
CA SER A 134 0.55 -3.98 0.80
C SER A 134 -0.95 -3.77 0.47
N LEU A 135 -1.29 -3.44 -0.78
CA LEU A 135 -2.67 -3.16 -1.20
C LEU A 135 -3.56 -4.40 -1.35
N SER A 136 -2.97 -5.59 -1.46
CA SER A 136 -3.70 -6.83 -1.71
C SER A 136 -4.63 -7.22 -0.55
N ASN A 137 -4.16 -7.10 0.69
CA ASN A 137 -4.89 -7.46 1.90
C ASN A 137 -6.02 -6.47 2.23
N VAL A 138 -5.81 -5.17 1.97
CA VAL A 138 -6.82 -4.12 2.18
C VAL A 138 -7.99 -4.28 1.20
N LEU A 139 -7.72 -4.60 -0.07
CA LEU A 139 -8.76 -4.83 -1.05
C LEU A 139 -9.53 -6.13 -0.80
N LEU A 140 -8.87 -7.20 -0.34
CA LEU A 140 -9.53 -8.46 -0.04
C LEU A 140 -10.48 -8.33 1.16
N MET A 141 -10.06 -7.59 2.19
CA MET A 141 -10.92 -7.21 3.32
C MET A 141 -12.06 -6.28 2.90
N SER A 142 -11.82 -5.36 1.95
CA SER A 142 -12.86 -4.45 1.46
C SER A 142 -13.92 -5.18 0.62
N ILE A 143 -13.51 -6.16 -0.20
CA ILE A 143 -14.43 -7.02 -0.95
C ILE A 143 -15.24 -7.92 0.00
N VAL A 144 -14.60 -8.49 1.04
CA VAL A 144 -15.30 -9.26 2.07
C VAL A 144 -16.26 -8.37 2.88
N SER A 145 -15.88 -7.11 3.15
CA SER A 145 -16.75 -6.15 3.81
C SER A 145 -17.91 -5.69 2.92
N ASP A 146 -17.70 -5.52 1.62
CA ASP A 146 -18.77 -5.18 0.66
C ASP A 146 -19.74 -6.34 0.47
N VAL A 147 -19.26 -7.59 0.48
CA VAL A 147 -20.10 -8.79 0.51
C VAL A 147 -20.90 -8.87 1.82
N ARG A 148 -20.30 -8.55 2.97
CA ARG A 148 -21.00 -8.50 4.28
C ARG A 148 -21.98 -7.34 4.43
N LEU A 149 -21.69 -6.17 3.82
CA LEU A 149 -22.60 -5.03 3.78
C LEU A 149 -23.82 -5.35 2.92
N ASN A 150 -23.64 -6.14 1.87
CA ASN A 150 -24.73 -6.63 1.02
C ASN A 150 -25.65 -7.63 1.75
N GLU A 151 -25.10 -8.41 2.69
CA GLU A 151 -25.90 -9.27 3.58
C GLU A 151 -26.79 -8.43 4.52
N ARG A 152 -26.24 -7.39 5.16
CA ARG A 152 -26.98 -6.50 6.08
C ARG A 152 -28.01 -5.60 5.37
N SER A 153 -27.70 -5.11 4.17
CA SER A 153 -28.68 -4.38 3.35
C SER A 153 -29.81 -5.29 2.87
N SER A 154 -29.52 -6.56 2.53
CA SER A 154 -30.55 -7.54 2.17
C SER A 154 -31.48 -7.91 3.35
N ILE A 155 -30.97 -7.95 4.58
CA ILE A 155 -31.76 -8.21 5.79
C ILE A 155 -32.68 -7.02 6.12
N ARG A 156 -32.15 -5.79 6.06
CA ARG A 156 -32.96 -4.56 6.21
C ARG A 156 -33.99 -4.38 5.11
N ALA A 157 -33.65 -4.77 3.88
CA ALA A 157 -34.57 -4.76 2.74
C ALA A 157 -35.66 -5.82 2.88
N LYS A 158 -35.35 -7.01 3.42
CA LYS A 158 -36.35 -8.03 3.77
C LYS A 158 -37.30 -7.57 4.88
N GLU A 159 -36.79 -6.87 5.91
CA GLU A 159 -37.64 -6.30 6.98
C GLU A 159 -38.53 -5.17 6.48
N LYS A 160 -37.99 -4.22 5.68
CA LYS A 160 -38.79 -3.16 5.05
C LYS A 160 -39.79 -3.69 4.02
N ALA A 161 -39.43 -4.71 3.25
CA ALA A 161 -40.35 -5.38 2.35
C ALA A 161 -41.47 -6.09 3.11
N LYS A 162 -41.20 -6.66 4.29
CA LYS A 162 -42.21 -7.29 5.17
C LYS A 162 -43.16 -6.26 5.80
N GLU A 163 -42.64 -5.10 6.21
CA GLU A 163 -43.42 -3.95 6.68
C GLU A 163 -44.31 -3.37 5.57
N MET A 164 -43.78 -3.22 4.34
CA MET A 164 -44.53 -2.69 3.20
C MET A 164 -45.50 -3.70 2.58
N LEU A 165 -45.25 -5.01 2.70
CA LEU A 165 -46.21 -6.07 2.33
C LEU A 165 -47.41 -6.08 3.29
N SER A 166 -47.21 -5.73 4.57
CA SER A 166 -48.30 -5.62 5.54
C SER A 166 -49.22 -4.42 5.27
N LEU A 167 -48.69 -3.38 4.63
CA LEU A 167 -49.45 -2.20 4.16
C LEU A 167 -50.18 -2.42 2.82
N GLN A 168 -49.92 -3.54 2.12
CA GLN A 168 -50.52 -3.87 0.82
C GLN A 168 -51.82 -4.67 0.89
N LEU A 169 -52.21 -5.19 2.06
CA LEU A 169 -53.50 -5.89 2.20
C LEU A 169 -54.72 -4.97 2.03
N THR A 170 -54.52 -3.66 1.82
CA THR A 170 -55.59 -2.66 1.77
C THR A 170 -55.74 -1.86 0.47
N SER A 171 -54.86 -1.99 -0.54
CA SER A 171 -55.13 -1.35 -1.84
C SER A 171 -54.46 -2.05 -3.02
N GLY A 172 -55.27 -2.69 -3.85
CA GLY A 172 -54.84 -3.27 -5.11
C GLY A 172 -54.49 -2.18 -6.12
N GLY A 173 -53.30 -2.26 -6.73
CA GLY A 173 -53.00 -1.53 -7.97
C GLY A 173 -51.67 -0.79 -8.10
N GLN A 174 -50.64 -0.99 -7.25
CA GLN A 174 -49.34 -0.31 -7.42
C GLN A 174 -48.12 -1.22 -7.18
N GLN A 175 -47.85 -2.15 -8.10
CA GLN A 175 -46.68 -3.04 -8.05
C GLN A 175 -45.56 -2.66 -9.04
N LEU A 176 -45.85 -1.80 -10.04
CA LEU A 176 -44.89 -1.48 -11.12
C LEU A 176 -43.96 -0.28 -10.81
N GLN A 177 -44.45 0.76 -10.13
CA GLN A 177 -43.65 1.98 -9.88
C GLN A 177 -42.54 1.79 -8.83
N PHE A 178 -42.71 0.86 -7.89
CA PHE A 178 -41.72 0.61 -6.84
C PHE A 178 -40.44 -0.04 -7.39
N ASN A 179 -40.54 -0.92 -8.40
CA ASN A 179 -39.40 -1.67 -8.94
C ASN A 179 -38.39 -0.78 -9.70
N ILE A 180 -38.88 0.23 -10.41
CA ILE A 180 -38.03 1.15 -11.18
C ILE A 180 -37.31 2.14 -10.24
N ALA A 181 -37.98 2.61 -9.19
CA ALA A 181 -37.38 3.49 -8.20
C ALA A 181 -36.29 2.77 -7.36
N TRP A 182 -36.52 1.50 -7.01
CA TRP A 182 -35.55 0.67 -6.27
C TRP A 182 -34.28 0.40 -7.09
N ILE A 183 -34.44 0.00 -8.36
CA ILE A 183 -33.32 -0.29 -9.28
C ILE A 183 -32.49 0.98 -9.58
N ASN A 184 -33.15 2.13 -9.78
CA ASN A 184 -32.44 3.39 -10.04
C ASN A 184 -31.69 3.93 -8.82
N LEU A 185 -32.20 3.71 -7.60
CA LEU A 185 -31.52 4.12 -6.37
C LEU A 185 -30.25 3.27 -6.12
N GLU A 186 -30.31 1.95 -6.34
CA GLU A 186 -29.15 1.05 -6.22
C GLU A 186 -28.10 1.30 -7.31
N LEU A 187 -28.50 1.55 -8.57
CA LEU A 187 -27.57 1.87 -9.67
C LEU A 187 -26.83 3.21 -9.45
N SER A 188 -27.49 4.21 -8.85
CA SER A 188 -26.84 5.50 -8.54
C SER A 188 -25.89 5.41 -7.33
N ALA A 189 -26.21 4.59 -6.33
CA ALA A 189 -25.35 4.34 -5.17
C ALA A 189 -24.12 3.46 -5.51
N TYR A 190 -24.26 2.49 -6.42
CA TYR A 190 -23.17 1.59 -6.81
C TYR A 190 -22.19 2.17 -7.83
N SER A 191 -22.69 2.96 -8.79
CA SER A 191 -21.82 3.63 -9.78
C SER A 191 -20.97 4.73 -9.14
N SER A 192 -21.48 5.42 -8.13
CA SER A 192 -20.74 6.43 -7.37
C SER A 192 -19.74 5.81 -6.40
N SER A 193 -20.07 4.71 -5.71
CA SER A 193 -19.16 4.04 -4.77
C SER A 193 -17.96 3.36 -5.46
N SER A 194 -18.21 2.50 -6.46
CA SER A 194 -17.15 1.75 -7.13
C SER A 194 -16.22 2.64 -7.97
N PHE A 195 -16.78 3.69 -8.59
CA PHE A 195 -16.02 4.69 -9.32
C PHE A 195 -15.28 5.64 -8.37
N SER A 196 -15.86 6.03 -7.23
CA SER A 196 -15.14 6.82 -6.21
C SER A 196 -14.05 6.02 -5.52
N ILE A 197 -14.19 4.71 -5.34
CA ILE A 197 -13.14 3.85 -4.81
C ILE A 197 -12.05 3.64 -5.87
N ALA A 198 -12.40 3.43 -7.15
CA ALA A 198 -11.42 3.35 -8.23
C ALA A 198 -10.69 4.69 -8.45
N VAL A 199 -11.39 5.82 -8.36
CA VAL A 199 -10.81 7.17 -8.43
C VAL A 199 -10.03 7.49 -7.15
N ALA A 200 -10.47 7.06 -5.97
CA ALA A 200 -9.74 7.20 -4.71
C ALA A 200 -8.51 6.29 -4.66
N LEU A 201 -8.54 5.10 -5.28
CA LEU A 201 -7.41 4.18 -5.44
C LEU A 201 -6.45 4.63 -6.54
N MET A 202 -6.95 5.18 -7.65
CA MET A 202 -6.12 5.87 -8.66
C MET A 202 -5.54 7.18 -8.10
N SER A 203 -6.26 7.83 -7.18
CA SER A 203 -5.78 8.97 -6.37
C SER A 203 -4.88 8.54 -5.21
N LYS A 204 -4.90 7.27 -4.78
CA LYS A 204 -3.95 6.70 -3.80
C LYS A 204 -2.69 6.20 -4.51
N ALA A 205 -2.80 5.78 -5.77
CA ALA A 205 -1.73 5.62 -6.74
C ALA A 205 -1.23 6.97 -7.29
N LYS A 206 -1.44 8.05 -6.53
CA LYS A 206 -0.78 9.33 -6.74
C LYS A 206 0.68 9.09 -6.40
N HIS A 207 1.50 8.96 -7.44
CA HIS A 207 2.96 8.81 -7.44
C HIS A 207 3.55 8.86 -6.02
N GLU A 208 3.72 7.68 -5.40
CA GLU A 208 4.56 7.59 -4.21
C GLU A 208 5.90 8.18 -4.63
N LYS A 209 6.36 9.20 -3.89
CA LYS A 209 7.57 9.92 -4.25
C LYS A 209 8.71 8.92 -4.16
N VAL A 210 9.45 8.77 -5.25
CA VAL A 210 10.55 7.81 -5.35
C VAL A 210 11.84 8.58 -5.50
N PHE A 211 12.80 8.25 -4.65
CA PHE A 211 14.15 8.76 -4.71
C PHE A 211 15.12 7.70 -5.23
N PRO A 212 16.19 8.09 -5.93
CA PRO A 212 17.31 7.18 -6.13
C PRO A 212 17.86 6.77 -4.76
N PRO A 213 18.21 5.49 -4.55
CA PRO A 213 18.80 5.05 -3.29
C PRO A 213 20.11 5.79 -3.03
N LEU A 214 20.28 6.30 -1.81
CA LEU A 214 21.50 6.98 -1.40
C LEU A 214 22.57 5.94 -1.04
N GLU A 215 23.77 6.07 -1.62
CA GLU A 215 24.90 5.20 -1.31
C GLU A 215 25.41 5.46 0.12
N SER A 216 25.92 4.42 0.79
CA SER A 216 26.53 4.51 2.12
C SER A 216 27.92 5.14 2.07
N ASP A 217 27.99 6.42 1.66
CA ASP A 217 29.21 7.20 1.54
C ASP A 217 29.13 8.44 2.46
N PRO A 218 30.08 8.62 3.41
CA PRO A 218 30.08 9.77 4.33
C PRO A 218 30.15 11.12 3.60
N GLN A 219 30.78 11.19 2.43
CA GLN A 219 30.88 12.43 1.65
C GLN A 219 29.52 12.81 1.07
N LEU A 220 28.76 11.85 0.52
CA LEU A 220 27.41 12.11 0.01
C LEU A 220 26.46 12.54 1.13
N PHE A 221 26.54 11.86 2.28
CA PHE A 221 25.76 12.22 3.47
C PHE A 221 26.10 13.63 3.97
N THR A 222 27.38 13.99 4.02
CA THR A 222 27.86 15.32 4.40
C THR A 222 27.39 16.39 3.42
N LEU A 223 27.56 16.16 2.12
CA LEU A 223 27.11 17.08 1.07
C LEU A 223 25.61 17.31 1.15
N LEU A 224 24.83 16.24 1.36
CA LEU A 224 23.38 16.33 1.50
C LEU A 224 23.00 17.10 2.76
N LEU A 225 23.61 16.78 3.90
CA LEU A 225 23.39 17.46 5.18
C LEU A 225 23.60 18.97 5.07
N GLN A 226 24.73 19.39 4.49
CA GLN A 226 25.08 20.80 4.31
C GLN A 226 24.14 21.50 3.30
N LYS A 227 23.83 20.84 2.17
CA LYS A 227 22.92 21.40 1.16
C LYS A 227 21.49 21.59 1.67
N LEU A 228 21.08 20.80 2.67
CA LEU A 228 19.78 20.92 3.33
C LEU A 228 19.76 21.98 4.45
N GLY A 229 20.92 22.56 4.80
CA GLY A 229 21.03 23.72 5.67
C GLY A 229 21.86 23.55 6.94
N ALA A 230 22.59 22.44 7.13
CA ALA A 230 23.52 22.32 8.23
C ALA A 230 24.82 23.11 7.97
N SER A 231 25.47 23.59 9.02
CA SER A 231 26.79 24.21 8.95
C SER A 231 27.88 23.18 8.60
N SER A 232 29.05 23.66 8.19
CA SER A 232 30.22 22.80 7.94
C SER A 232 30.84 22.22 9.20
N ALA A 233 30.36 22.58 10.39
CA ALA A 233 30.81 21.98 11.65
C ALA A 233 30.24 20.56 11.84
N LEU A 234 29.18 20.22 11.11
CA LEU A 234 28.60 18.89 11.07
C LEU A 234 28.99 18.17 9.78
N HIS A 235 29.49 16.96 9.92
CA HIS A 235 29.81 16.07 8.81
C HIS A 235 29.66 14.62 9.21
N PHE A 236 29.54 13.74 8.22
CA PHE A 236 29.54 12.31 8.43
C PHE A 236 30.95 11.76 8.21
N GLU A 237 31.33 10.78 9.02
CA GLU A 237 32.55 10.00 8.87
C GLU A 237 32.24 8.49 8.89
N ASP A 238 33.08 7.70 8.22
CA ASP A 238 33.01 6.25 8.29
C ASP A 238 33.55 5.75 9.63
N VAL A 239 32.83 4.80 10.23
CA VAL A 239 33.26 4.10 11.44
C VAL A 239 33.79 2.74 11.05
N LEU A 240 35.12 2.62 10.99
CA LEU A 240 35.79 1.41 10.52
C LEU A 240 35.69 0.24 11.51
N SER A 241 35.69 0.53 12.82
CA SER A 241 35.55 -0.46 13.88
C SER A 241 35.02 0.18 15.16
N LEU A 242 34.15 -0.54 15.87
CA LEU A 242 33.70 -0.21 17.23
C LEU A 242 34.50 -0.91 18.33
N ASP A 243 35.36 -1.86 17.95
CA ASP A 243 36.10 -2.71 18.88
C ASP A 243 37.60 -2.34 18.92
N ASP A 244 38.08 -1.62 17.91
CA ASP A 244 39.45 -1.13 17.81
C ASP A 244 39.49 0.36 18.21
N PRO A 245 40.02 0.71 19.40
CA PRO A 245 40.10 2.08 19.86
C PRO A 245 40.95 2.98 18.96
N ASP A 246 41.98 2.43 18.31
CA ASP A 246 42.87 3.21 17.45
C ASP A 246 42.14 3.64 16.17
N LEU A 247 41.28 2.78 15.63
CA LEU A 247 40.43 3.10 14.48
C LEU A 247 39.29 4.05 14.83
N LEU A 248 38.70 3.91 16.03
CA LEU A 248 37.67 4.84 16.50
C LEU A 248 38.26 6.23 16.79
N ALA A 249 39.50 6.29 17.28
CA ALA A 249 40.23 7.53 17.54
C ALA A 249 40.62 8.31 16.27
N LEU A 250 40.45 7.73 15.08
CA LEU A 250 40.61 8.46 13.81
C LEU A 250 39.54 9.54 13.63
N ILE A 251 38.38 9.38 14.27
CA ILE A 251 37.28 10.34 14.20
C ILE A 251 37.63 11.57 15.03
N GLN A 252 37.86 12.68 14.35
CA GLN A 252 38.26 13.94 14.97
C GLN A 252 37.03 14.79 15.29
N GLY A 253 36.40 14.52 16.43
CA GLY A 253 35.27 15.33 16.91
C GLY A 253 34.40 14.61 17.92
N HIS A 254 33.28 15.23 18.27
CA HIS A 254 32.28 14.61 19.11
C HIS A 254 31.27 13.85 18.26
N ILE A 255 31.15 12.53 18.47
CA ILE A 255 30.15 11.72 17.77
C ILE A 255 28.76 12.05 18.33
N VAL A 256 27.88 12.52 17.45
CA VAL A 256 26.55 13.00 17.81
C VAL A 256 25.50 11.91 17.60
N ALA A 257 25.65 11.09 16.57
CA ALA A 257 24.73 10.00 16.23
C ALA A 257 25.44 8.93 15.41
N PHE A 258 24.89 7.71 15.41
CA PHE A 258 25.31 6.64 14.52
C PHE A 258 24.21 6.30 13.51
N VAL A 259 24.59 5.96 12.28
CA VAL A 259 23.70 5.45 11.25
C VAL A 259 24.24 4.10 10.80
N LEU A 260 23.52 3.04 11.16
CA LEU A 260 23.83 1.66 10.80
C LEU A 260 23.13 1.31 9.48
N ILE A 261 23.93 0.84 8.52
CA ILE A 261 23.46 0.26 7.28
C ILE A 261 23.64 -1.25 7.40
N SER A 262 22.57 -2.01 7.23
CA SER A 262 22.61 -3.47 7.36
C SER A 262 21.84 -4.12 6.23
N SER A 263 22.29 -5.29 5.76
CA SER A 263 21.55 -6.07 4.77
C SER A 263 20.14 -6.40 5.29
N SER A 264 19.11 -6.08 4.51
CA SER A 264 17.75 -6.55 4.76
C SER A 264 17.62 -7.97 4.19
N LYS A 265 17.16 -8.92 5.01
CA LYS A 265 16.87 -10.28 4.53
C LYS A 265 15.67 -10.25 3.57
N GLU A 266 15.57 -11.18 2.64
CA GLU A 266 14.33 -11.33 1.85
C GLU A 266 13.14 -11.52 2.80
N GLY A 267 12.08 -10.73 2.63
CA GLY A 267 10.94 -10.70 3.56
C GLY A 267 11.16 -9.86 4.83
N HIS A 268 12.17 -8.98 4.85
CA HIS A 268 12.42 -8.06 5.96
C HIS A 268 11.19 -7.22 6.29
N ASP A 269 10.50 -6.67 5.29
CA ASP A 269 9.31 -5.84 5.51
C ASP A 269 8.15 -6.61 6.13
N ASP A 270 7.92 -7.86 5.71
CA ASP A 270 6.87 -8.72 6.28
C ASP A 270 7.21 -9.10 7.72
N THR A 271 8.49 -9.38 7.99
CA THR A 271 8.99 -9.69 9.33
C THR A 271 8.88 -8.46 10.25
N LEU A 272 9.32 -7.29 9.79
CA LEU A 272 9.20 -6.03 10.51
C LEU A 272 7.75 -5.66 10.80
N GLN A 273 6.83 -5.87 9.85
CA GLN A 273 5.40 -5.62 10.07
C GLN A 273 4.82 -6.55 11.14
N LEU A 274 5.23 -7.82 11.15
CA LEU A 274 4.80 -8.78 12.16
C LEU A 274 5.34 -8.41 13.55
N GLU A 275 6.63 -8.09 13.63
CA GLU A 275 7.30 -7.63 14.86
C GLU A 275 6.66 -6.34 15.39
N GLU A 276 6.39 -5.36 14.53
CA GLU A 276 5.74 -4.10 14.93
C GLU A 276 4.30 -4.33 15.37
N SER A 277 3.55 -5.23 14.72
CA SER A 277 2.19 -5.58 15.14
C SER A 277 2.18 -6.20 16.54
N GLN A 278 3.14 -7.08 16.83
CA GLN A 278 3.32 -7.67 18.15
C GLN A 278 3.77 -6.63 19.19
N ARG A 279 4.74 -5.77 18.84
CA ARG A 279 5.23 -4.69 19.69
C ARG A 279 4.09 -3.75 20.08
N ILE A 280 3.35 -3.22 19.11
CA ILE A 280 2.22 -2.32 19.35
C ILE A 280 1.15 -2.99 20.21
N ALA A 281 0.86 -4.28 19.99
CA ALA A 281 -0.10 -5.03 20.78
C ALA A 281 0.37 -5.25 22.23
N SER A 282 1.68 -5.31 22.47
CA SER A 282 2.29 -5.48 23.79
C SER A 282 2.58 -4.16 24.54
N MET A 283 2.53 -3.01 23.86
CA MET A 283 2.81 -1.71 24.46
C MET A 283 1.66 -1.25 25.36
N SER A 284 1.99 -0.83 26.59
CA SER A 284 1.02 -0.17 27.46
C SER A 284 0.70 1.24 26.94
N GLU A 285 -0.43 1.83 27.36
CA GLU A 285 -0.82 3.19 26.95
C GLU A 285 0.20 4.25 27.44
N ALA A 286 0.92 3.96 28.53
CA ALA A 286 2.03 4.78 29.01
C ALA A 286 3.27 4.69 28.10
N ASP A 287 3.56 3.52 27.54
CA ASP A 287 4.69 3.30 26.62
C ASP A 287 4.47 3.93 25.24
N LYS A 288 3.22 4.21 24.86
CA LYS A 288 2.92 4.96 23.63
C LYS A 288 3.28 6.45 23.74
N ILE A 289 3.46 6.95 24.96
CA ILE A 289 3.73 8.36 25.28
C ILE A 289 5.25 8.63 25.44
N THR A 290 6.09 7.60 25.52
CA THR A 290 7.51 7.70 25.97
C THR A 290 8.49 8.36 24.98
N GLY A 291 8.07 8.77 23.78
CA GLY A 291 8.90 9.52 22.84
C GLY A 291 9.12 10.99 23.19
N GLU A 292 8.89 11.41 24.44
CA GLU A 292 9.04 12.81 24.86
C GLU A 292 10.45 13.33 24.53
N GLY A 293 10.53 14.36 23.70
CA GLY A 293 11.79 14.98 23.27
C GLY A 293 12.44 14.36 22.02
N VAL A 294 11.98 13.18 21.57
CA VAL A 294 12.52 12.49 20.40
C VAL A 294 11.67 12.77 19.16
N MET A 295 12.32 13.30 18.13
CA MET A 295 11.75 13.54 16.82
C MET A 295 11.94 12.31 15.93
N TRP A 296 10.94 11.43 15.94
CA TRP A 296 10.83 10.34 14.97
C TRP A 296 9.95 10.74 13.78
N VAL A 297 10.32 10.28 12.59
CA VAL A 297 9.62 10.58 11.34
C VAL A 297 9.45 9.30 10.53
N LYS A 298 8.20 8.95 10.23
CA LYS A 298 7.86 7.83 9.35
C LYS A 298 8.38 8.10 7.94
N GLN A 299 9.03 7.10 7.35
CA GLN A 299 9.41 7.15 5.95
C GLN A 299 8.17 7.09 5.06
N THR A 300 8.05 8.06 4.16
CA THR A 300 6.95 8.13 3.19
C THR A 300 7.43 8.31 1.74
N ILE A 301 8.75 8.42 1.55
CA ILE A 301 9.41 8.48 0.25
C ILE A 301 10.10 7.14 0.03
N HIS A 302 9.82 6.51 -1.09
CA HIS A 302 10.41 5.24 -1.50
C HIS A 302 11.92 5.39 -1.70
N ASN A 303 12.71 4.41 -1.27
CA ASN A 303 14.18 4.43 -1.35
C ASN A 303 14.90 5.59 -0.62
N ALA A 304 14.22 6.28 0.29
CA ALA A 304 14.78 7.42 1.03
C ALA A 304 15.27 7.09 2.45
N CYS A 305 15.39 5.82 2.85
CA CYS A 305 15.72 5.41 4.22
C CYS A 305 17.02 6.07 4.74
N GLY A 306 18.05 6.23 3.90
CA GLY A 306 19.28 6.95 4.24
C GLY A 306 19.04 8.42 4.59
N PHE A 307 18.18 9.12 3.85
CA PHE A 307 17.80 10.49 4.17
C PHE A 307 17.00 10.60 5.47
N TYR A 308 16.09 9.67 5.75
CA TYR A 308 15.37 9.66 7.02
C TYR A 308 16.31 9.40 8.20
N ALA A 309 17.31 8.52 8.04
CA ALA A 309 18.33 8.30 9.05
C ALA A 309 19.19 9.55 9.28
N LEU A 310 19.57 10.27 8.21
CA LEU A 310 20.26 11.57 8.31
C LEU A 310 19.41 12.60 9.08
N LEU A 311 18.11 12.69 8.76
CA LEU A 311 17.18 13.58 9.44
C LEU A 311 17.06 13.24 10.92
N HIS A 312 16.93 11.95 11.25
CA HIS A 312 16.89 11.47 12.62
C HIS A 312 18.18 11.79 13.39
N ALA A 313 19.34 11.71 12.74
CA ALA A 313 20.62 12.04 13.36
C ALA A 313 20.73 13.53 13.72
N VAL A 314 20.52 14.43 12.75
CA VAL A 314 20.72 15.87 12.96
C VAL A 314 19.61 16.50 13.80
N CYS A 315 18.36 16.05 13.65
CA CYS A 315 17.22 16.69 14.30
C CYS A 315 16.95 16.20 15.72
N ASN A 316 17.72 15.27 16.29
CA ASN A 316 17.47 14.79 17.66
C ASN A 316 18.46 15.32 18.70
N ILE A 317 19.64 15.78 18.30
CA ILE A 317 20.67 16.21 19.25
C ILE A 317 20.72 17.74 19.34
N PRO A 318 20.61 18.35 20.54
CA PRO A 318 20.59 19.81 20.69
C PRO A 318 21.79 20.53 20.09
N SER A 319 23.01 19.99 20.23
CA SER A 319 24.21 20.61 19.65
C SER A 319 24.15 20.60 18.13
N ALA A 320 23.79 19.47 17.51
CA ALA A 320 23.57 19.40 16.06
C ALA A 320 22.46 20.34 15.56
N ARG A 321 21.35 20.46 16.30
CA ARG A 321 20.26 21.40 15.95
C ARG A 321 20.73 22.85 15.88
N SER A 322 21.67 23.25 16.74
CA SER A 322 22.20 24.62 16.78
C SER A 322 22.98 25.01 15.51
N HIS A 323 23.41 24.01 14.72
CA HIS A 323 24.11 24.19 13.45
C HIS A 323 23.17 24.24 12.23
N ILE A 324 21.85 24.17 12.42
CA ILE A 324 20.88 24.27 11.33
C ILE A 324 20.58 25.74 11.02
N ALA A 325 20.80 26.14 9.77
CA ALA A 325 20.53 27.50 9.30
C ALA A 325 19.01 27.81 9.27
N PRO A 326 18.56 28.97 9.79
CA PRO A 326 17.16 29.37 9.72
C PRO A 326 16.65 29.47 8.28
N GLY A 327 15.40 29.05 8.04
CA GLY A 327 14.77 29.08 6.72
C GLY A 327 15.25 27.97 5.75
N SER A 328 16.11 27.07 6.22
CA SER A 328 16.54 25.89 5.45
C SER A 328 15.48 24.77 5.43
N VAL A 329 15.72 23.73 4.64
CA VAL A 329 14.82 22.55 4.60
C VAL A 329 14.82 21.85 5.96
N LEU A 330 15.99 21.67 6.57
CA LEU A 330 16.09 21.07 7.91
C LEU A 330 15.35 21.91 8.97
N ASP A 331 15.48 23.24 8.91
CA ASP A 331 14.79 24.15 9.82
C ASP A 331 13.26 24.07 9.66
N ALA A 332 12.75 24.03 8.43
CA ALA A 332 11.32 23.86 8.17
C ALA A 332 10.78 22.53 8.71
N VAL A 333 11.54 21.44 8.58
CA VAL A 333 11.16 20.12 9.08
C VAL A 333 11.20 20.07 10.61
N LEU A 334 12.18 20.73 11.24
CA LEU A 334 12.33 20.84 12.68
C LEU A 334 11.20 21.67 13.31
N ASN A 335 10.85 22.80 12.69
CA ASN A 335 9.83 23.73 13.18
C ASN A 335 8.38 23.37 12.80
N ALA A 336 8.18 22.27 12.06
CA ALA A 336 6.84 21.77 11.72
C ALA A 336 6.03 21.48 12.99
N ARG A 337 4.80 21.99 13.05
CA ARG A 337 3.92 21.94 14.24
C ARG A 337 3.20 20.61 14.40
N SER A 338 3.09 19.83 13.33
CA SER A 338 2.48 18.49 13.37
C SER A 338 3.24 17.48 12.51
N VAL A 339 2.94 16.19 12.75
CA VAL A 339 3.47 15.08 11.96
C VAL A 339 3.02 15.19 10.50
N GLU A 340 1.78 15.62 10.27
CA GLU A 340 1.21 15.82 8.93
C GLU A 340 1.88 16.98 8.19
N GLU A 341 2.14 18.10 8.89
CA GLU A 341 2.86 19.23 8.32
C GLU A 341 4.28 18.82 7.92
N ARG A 342 4.98 18.10 8.80
CA ARG A 342 6.31 17.58 8.54
C ARG A 342 6.33 16.65 7.33
N LYS A 343 5.39 15.69 7.29
CA LYS A 343 5.21 14.78 6.15
C LYS A 343 5.00 15.54 4.85
N LYS A 344 4.12 16.54 4.86
CA LYS A 344 3.83 17.37 3.70
C LYS A 344 5.06 18.13 3.21
N ILE A 345 5.88 18.68 4.12
CA ILE A 345 7.14 19.36 3.78
C ILE A 345 8.07 18.38 3.04
N LEU A 346 8.29 17.19 3.59
CA LEU A 346 9.17 16.18 2.98
C LEU A 346 8.67 15.72 1.60
N GLU A 347 7.37 15.50 1.45
CA GLU A 347 6.78 15.02 0.19
C GLU A 347 6.74 16.10 -0.90
N THR A 348 6.55 17.37 -0.54
CA THR A 348 6.30 18.45 -1.52
C THR A 348 7.45 19.44 -1.72
N SER A 349 8.50 19.37 -0.89
CA SER A 349 9.63 20.28 -0.98
C SER A 349 10.45 20.03 -2.25
N LYS A 350 10.37 20.96 -3.19
CA LYS A 350 11.24 20.97 -4.37
C LYS A 350 12.71 21.20 -4.01
N ALA A 351 12.98 22.03 -2.99
CA ALA A 351 14.34 22.29 -2.53
C ALA A 351 15.02 21.00 -2.00
N LEU A 352 14.24 20.11 -1.38
CA LEU A 352 14.72 18.77 -0.99
C LEU A 352 15.05 17.93 -2.23
N ASP A 353 14.21 17.94 -3.26
CA ASP A 353 14.41 17.14 -4.48
C ASP A 353 15.65 17.60 -5.25
N ASP A 354 15.78 18.91 -5.43
CA ASP A 354 16.91 19.55 -6.11
C ASP A 354 18.24 19.38 -5.32
N ALA A 355 18.14 19.17 -4.00
CA ALA A 355 19.29 18.82 -3.16
C ALA A 355 19.65 17.33 -3.28
N TYR A 356 18.67 16.46 -3.04
CA TYR A 356 18.85 15.02 -2.88
C TYR A 356 19.20 14.32 -4.19
N ILE A 357 18.41 14.51 -5.25
CA ILE A 357 18.51 13.71 -6.48
C ILE A 357 19.90 13.81 -7.10
N PRO A 358 20.50 15.02 -7.30
CA PRO A 358 21.83 15.10 -7.88
C PRO A 358 22.90 14.44 -7.02
N ILE A 359 22.79 14.48 -5.68
CA ILE A 359 23.80 13.92 -4.78
C ILE A 359 23.73 12.40 -4.77
N ALA A 360 22.54 11.83 -4.69
CA ALA A 360 22.35 10.39 -4.73
C ALA A 360 22.84 9.75 -6.05
N LEU A 361 22.89 10.51 -7.15
CA LEU A 361 23.42 10.07 -8.44
C LEU A 361 24.94 10.26 -8.61
N GLN A 362 25.63 10.88 -7.65
CA GLN A 362 27.07 11.14 -7.70
C GLN A 362 27.93 10.07 -7.01
N GLY A 363 27.31 9.00 -6.49
CA GLY A 363 28.02 7.91 -5.81
C GLY A 363 29.03 7.19 -6.70
N GLN A 364 29.90 6.42 -6.05
CA GLN A 364 30.93 5.64 -6.73
C GLN A 364 30.31 4.43 -7.45
N THR A 365 29.15 3.97 -6.97
CA THR A 365 28.38 2.88 -7.56
C THR A 365 27.30 3.39 -8.50
N ALA A 366 27.07 2.66 -9.58
CA ALA A 366 26.01 3.00 -10.53
C ALA A 366 24.63 2.76 -9.90
N VAL A 367 23.79 3.79 -9.91
CA VAL A 367 22.39 3.69 -9.50
C VAL A 367 21.57 3.05 -10.62
N SER A 368 20.68 2.12 -10.27
CA SER A 368 19.72 1.53 -11.22
C SER A 368 18.90 2.61 -11.93
N GLU A 369 18.64 2.46 -13.23
CA GLU A 369 17.73 3.35 -13.96
C GLU A 369 16.27 3.21 -13.48
N ASP A 370 15.93 2.05 -12.92
CA ASP A 370 14.66 1.82 -12.24
C ASP A 370 14.81 2.15 -10.75
N TRP A 371 14.43 3.37 -10.35
CA TRP A 371 14.44 3.82 -8.95
C TRP A 371 13.36 3.16 -8.10
N VAL A 372 12.43 2.41 -8.69
CA VAL A 372 11.45 1.61 -7.92
C VAL A 372 12.13 0.36 -7.34
N TRP A 373 13.19 -0.13 -7.98
CA TRP A 373 13.98 -1.22 -7.44
C TRP A 373 14.64 -0.82 -6.12
N GLU A 374 14.48 -1.64 -5.09
CA GLU A 374 15.03 -1.41 -3.76
C GLU A 374 16.31 -2.22 -3.55
N PRO A 375 17.41 -1.57 -3.14
CA PRO A 375 18.58 -2.29 -2.67
C PRO A 375 18.25 -3.11 -1.41
N PRO A 376 18.88 -4.28 -1.20
CA PRO A 376 18.67 -5.12 -0.03
C PRO A 376 19.42 -4.59 1.21
N PHE A 377 19.33 -3.29 1.47
CA PHE A 377 19.98 -2.61 2.58
C PHE A 377 19.03 -1.63 3.23
N HIS A 378 19.16 -1.47 4.55
CA HIS A 378 18.32 -0.55 5.30
C HIS A 378 19.14 0.29 6.27
N TYR A 379 18.77 1.57 6.38
CA TYR A 379 19.41 2.56 7.23
C TYR A 379 18.63 2.74 8.53
N VAL A 380 19.34 2.72 9.65
CA VAL A 380 18.77 2.92 10.99
C VAL A 380 19.65 3.89 11.77
N CYS A 381 19.04 4.91 12.37
CA CYS A 381 19.76 5.89 13.17
C CYS A 381 19.69 5.54 14.66
N PHE A 382 20.78 5.77 15.39
CA PHE A 382 20.88 5.64 16.83
C PHE A 382 21.36 6.95 17.45
N VAL A 383 20.64 7.43 18.46
CA VAL A 383 20.89 8.70 19.15
C VAL A 383 20.76 8.53 20.66
N ASP A 384 21.54 9.28 21.44
CA ASP A 384 21.31 9.46 22.88
C ASP A 384 20.52 10.75 23.11
N VAL A 385 19.31 10.62 23.66
CA VAL A 385 18.47 11.75 24.04
C VAL A 385 18.12 11.60 25.52
N HIS A 386 18.65 12.51 26.34
CA HIS A 386 18.45 12.55 27.80
C HIS A 386 18.96 11.29 28.54
N GLY A 387 20.10 10.73 28.12
CA GLY A 387 20.72 9.57 28.76
C GLY A 387 20.01 8.25 28.42
N ARG A 388 19.23 8.24 27.34
CA ARG A 388 18.51 7.09 26.79
C ARG A 388 18.84 6.94 25.32
N VAL A 389 19.15 5.71 24.93
CA VAL A 389 19.48 5.40 23.53
C VAL A 389 18.21 5.05 22.77
N TRP A 390 18.02 5.70 21.64
CA TRP A 390 16.86 5.52 20.77
C TRP A 390 17.28 4.97 19.42
N GLU A 391 16.60 3.91 18.97
CA GLU A 391 16.65 3.45 17.59
C GLU A 391 15.54 4.13 16.79
N LEU A 392 15.95 4.87 15.76
CA LEU A 392 15.09 5.63 14.87
C LEU A 392 15.13 5.01 13.48
N ASN A 393 14.07 4.27 13.17
CA ASN A 393 13.87 3.60 11.89
C ASN A 393 12.58 4.11 11.25
N GLY A 394 12.68 4.75 10.08
CA GLY A 394 11.53 5.27 9.35
C GLY A 394 10.55 4.20 8.83
N ALA A 395 11.00 2.95 8.70
CA ALA A 395 10.16 1.82 8.29
C ALA A 395 9.29 1.27 9.44
N ARG A 396 9.66 1.51 10.71
CA ARG A 396 8.86 1.11 11.89
C ARG A 396 7.63 2.01 12.10
N MET A 397 6.82 1.74 13.12
CA MET A 397 5.64 2.54 13.47
C MET A 397 5.90 3.56 14.59
N GLY A 398 7.14 3.66 15.06
CA GLY A 398 7.58 4.65 16.04
C GLY A 398 9.07 4.48 16.38
N PRO A 399 9.61 5.35 17.25
CA PRO A 399 10.94 5.16 17.82
C PRO A 399 10.96 3.92 18.73
N VAL A 400 12.13 3.31 18.88
CA VAL A 400 12.34 2.18 19.78
C VAL A 400 13.33 2.59 20.86
N ASP A 401 12.88 2.55 22.11
CA ASP A 401 13.73 2.79 23.28
C ASP A 401 14.64 1.58 23.51
N ARG A 402 15.95 1.80 23.51
CA ARG A 402 16.99 0.77 23.74
C ARG A 402 17.55 0.82 25.18
N GLY A 403 16.98 1.67 26.04
CA GLY A 403 17.26 1.77 27.47
C GLY A 403 18.10 2.99 27.84
N GLY A 404 18.04 3.35 29.12
CA GLY A 404 18.85 4.41 29.73
C GLY A 404 20.13 3.92 30.41
N GLY A 405 21.11 4.80 30.55
CA GLY A 405 22.39 4.49 31.20
C GLY A 405 23.31 3.57 30.38
N ARG A 406 23.10 3.53 29.07
CA ARG A 406 23.89 2.76 28.11
C ARG A 406 24.59 3.70 27.15
N GLU A 407 25.79 3.32 26.70
CA GLU A 407 26.45 4.03 25.61
C GLU A 407 25.83 3.63 24.27
N VAL A 408 25.65 4.59 23.36
CA VAL A 408 25.08 4.33 22.02
C VAL A 408 25.92 3.28 21.27
N VAL A 409 27.25 3.33 21.43
CA VAL A 409 28.19 2.38 20.84
C VAL A 409 27.88 0.94 21.22
N ASP A 410 27.54 0.68 22.49
CA ASP A 410 27.21 -0.66 22.96
C ASP A 410 25.93 -1.19 22.34
N VAL A 411 24.91 -0.33 22.23
CA VAL A 411 23.64 -0.66 21.58
C VAL A 411 23.83 -0.96 20.10
N VAL A 412 24.64 -0.16 19.40
CA VAL A 412 24.96 -0.38 17.99
C VAL A 412 25.72 -1.71 17.83
N ARG A 413 26.67 -2.01 18.71
CA ARG A 413 27.44 -3.27 18.70
C ARG A 413 26.53 -4.49 18.87
N GLU A 414 25.56 -4.43 19.78
CA GLU A 414 24.55 -5.48 19.93
C GLU A 414 23.70 -5.63 18.67
N CYS A 415 23.22 -4.53 18.09
CA CYS A 415 22.39 -4.55 16.89
C CYS A 415 23.14 -5.13 15.68
N ILE A 416 24.44 -4.83 15.53
CA ILE A 416 25.30 -5.44 14.50
C ILE A 416 25.37 -6.97 14.69
N LYS A 417 25.58 -7.43 15.93
CA LYS A 417 25.64 -8.87 16.26
C LYS A 417 24.31 -9.58 16.01
N GLU A 418 23.18 -8.96 16.38
CA GLU A 418 21.84 -9.51 16.21
C GLU A 418 21.46 -9.65 14.73
N LYS A 419 21.70 -8.61 13.93
CA LYS A 419 21.37 -8.62 12.50
C LYS A 419 22.26 -9.58 11.72
N GLY A 420 23.56 -9.59 12.05
CA GLY A 420 24.58 -10.33 11.31
C GLY A 420 24.74 -9.86 9.86
N GLY A 421 25.66 -10.49 9.12
CA GLY A 421 25.88 -10.18 7.71
C GLY A 421 26.69 -8.92 7.45
N THR A 422 26.59 -8.41 6.22
CA THR A 422 27.31 -7.21 5.79
C THR A 422 26.66 -5.96 6.37
N HIS A 423 27.48 -5.09 6.92
CA HIS A 423 27.06 -3.82 7.49
C HIS A 423 28.07 -2.72 7.16
N SER A 424 27.59 -1.49 7.20
CA SER A 424 28.41 -0.27 7.20
C SER A 424 27.90 0.63 8.32
N LEU A 425 28.77 1.48 8.86
CA LEU A 425 28.45 2.36 9.97
C LEU A 425 28.99 3.75 9.68
N LEU A 426 28.09 4.74 9.71
CA LEU A 426 28.42 6.15 9.61
C LEU A 426 28.22 6.81 10.98
N ALA A 427 29.09 7.75 11.33
CA ALA A 427 28.91 8.62 12.48
C ALA A 427 28.62 10.04 11.99
N LEU A 428 27.59 10.68 12.54
CA LEU A 428 27.48 12.14 12.47
C LEU A 428 28.42 12.71 13.52
N VAL A 429 29.34 13.58 13.09
CA VAL A 429 30.40 14.16 13.93
C VAL A 429 30.22 15.67 13.97
N GLU A 430 30.38 16.22 15.17
CA GLU A 430 30.48 17.65 15.40
C GLU A 430 31.95 18.01 15.63
N THR A 431 32.47 18.88 14.77
CA THR A 431 33.85 19.36 14.88
C THR A 431 33.98 20.21 16.15
N VAL A 432 34.95 19.89 17.00
CA VAL A 432 35.29 20.72 18.15
C VAL A 432 36.05 21.94 17.63
N ALA A 433 35.48 23.14 17.82
CA ALA A 433 36.07 24.41 17.41
C ALA A 433 37.36 24.76 18.16
#